data_AF-A0A6P0S755-F1
#
_entry.id   AF-A0A6P0S755-F1
#
_cell.length_a   1.000
_cell.length_b   1.000
_cell.length_c   1.000
_cell.angle_alpha   90.00
_cell.angle_beta   90.00
_cell.angle_gamma   90.00
#
_symmetry.space_group_name_H-M   'P 1'
#
loop_
_entity.id
_entity.type
_entity.pdbx_description
1 polymer ?
#
loop_
_entity_poly.entity_id
_entity_poly.type
_entity_poly.pdbx_seq_one_letter_code
_entity_poly.pdbx_strand_id
1 'polypeptide(L)'
;NHQLTVADLFPVAGRDKGGTMEDRNIPTGTAVKTGTLNQVSALSGIMPTRDRDAVCFAIINNNSGDILSLRKQQDQLLGKLSQTWGIPSNADFITTHSPGRLGDPSRNERLTTQATE
;
A
#
# COMPACT_ATOMS: atom_id res chain seq x y z
N ASN A 1 4.47 3.25 26.91
CA ASN A 1 3.73 2.82 25.70
C ASN A 1 4.02 3.80 24.58
N HIS A 2 4.66 3.36 23.51
CA HIS A 2 4.80 4.18 22.30
C HIS A 2 3.60 3.85 21.39
N GLN A 3 2.84 4.87 20.98
CA GLN A 3 1.79 4.71 19.97
C GLN A 3 2.47 4.78 18.59
N LEU A 4 2.85 3.62 18.05
CA LEU A 4 3.40 3.51 16.71
C LEU A 4 2.28 3.38 15.68
N THR A 5 2.50 4.00 14.52
CA THR A 5 1.65 3.97 13.34
C THR A 5 2.35 3.19 12.21
N VAL A 6 1.61 2.89 11.14
CA VAL A 6 2.20 2.27 9.93
C VAL A 6 3.27 3.18 9.32
N ALA A 7 3.11 4.50 9.44
CA ALA A 7 4.07 5.48 8.95
C ALA A 7 5.42 5.44 9.70
N ASP A 8 5.48 4.86 10.91
CA ASP A 8 6.72 4.73 11.67
C ASP A 8 7.60 3.56 11.20
N LEU A 9 7.03 2.62 10.44
CA LEU A 9 7.74 1.41 9.98
C LEU A 9 7.95 1.37 8.46
N PHE A 10 7.05 1.97 7.69
CA PHE A 10 7.08 1.90 6.22
C PHE A 10 7.50 3.24 5.60
N PRO A 11 8.15 3.22 4.41
CA PRO A 11 8.38 4.41 3.61
C PRO A 11 7.08 5.18 3.31
N VAL A 12 7.12 6.49 3.46
CA VAL A 12 5.98 7.40 3.27
C VAL A 12 6.29 8.40 2.16
N ALA A 13 5.41 8.44 1.16
CA ALA A 13 5.52 9.38 0.05
C ALA A 13 5.49 10.84 0.53
N GLY A 14 6.41 11.66 0.01
CA GLY A 14 6.58 13.07 0.41
C GLY A 14 7.42 13.29 1.66
N ARG A 15 7.65 12.25 2.49
CA ARG A 15 8.57 12.28 3.64
C ARG A 15 9.90 11.60 3.32
N ASP A 16 9.83 10.35 2.87
CA ASP A 16 11.00 9.51 2.63
C ASP A 16 11.39 9.57 1.15
N LYS A 17 12.58 10.10 0.84
CA LYS A 17 13.03 10.36 -0.53
C LYS A 17 14.07 9.36 -1.06
N GLY A 18 14.52 8.42 -0.24
CA GLY A 18 15.57 7.45 -0.59
C GLY A 18 15.04 6.03 -0.83
N GLY A 19 15.94 5.15 -1.30
CA GLY A 19 15.65 3.73 -1.48
C GLY A 19 14.55 3.50 -2.52
N THR A 20 13.56 2.67 -2.21
CA THR A 20 12.52 2.32 -3.18
C THR A 20 11.51 3.44 -3.47
N MET A 21 11.70 4.63 -2.89
CA MET A 21 10.85 5.82 -3.08
C MET A 21 11.44 6.86 -4.02
N GLU A 22 12.73 6.77 -4.39
CA GLU A 22 13.48 7.82 -5.08
C GLU A 22 12.81 8.30 -6.38
N ASP A 23 12.24 7.37 -7.16
CA ASP A 23 11.57 7.65 -8.44
C ASP A 23 10.05 7.45 -8.39
N ARG A 24 9.43 7.50 -7.20
CA ARG A 24 7.99 7.23 -7.04
C ARG A 24 7.18 8.51 -7.05
N ASN A 25 6.18 8.57 -7.92
CA ASN A 25 5.20 9.65 -7.97
C ASN A 25 3.85 9.17 -7.40
N ILE A 26 3.86 8.83 -6.12
CA ILE A 26 2.70 8.34 -5.37
C ILE A 26 2.10 9.50 -4.55
N PRO A 27 0.77 9.54 -4.32
CA PRO A 27 0.15 10.57 -3.49
C PRO A 27 0.85 10.73 -2.13
N THR A 28 1.13 11.99 -1.75
CA THR A 28 1.78 12.34 -0.47
C THR A 28 1.04 11.75 0.72
N GLY A 29 1.79 11.28 1.72
CA GLY A 29 1.24 10.66 2.92
C GLY A 29 0.91 9.17 2.78
N THR A 30 1.04 8.60 1.57
CA THR A 30 0.86 7.16 1.36
C THR A 30 2.03 6.38 1.95
N ALA A 31 1.75 5.51 2.93
CA ALA A 31 2.72 4.57 3.47
C ALA A 31 2.73 3.31 2.61
N VAL A 32 3.90 2.85 2.15
CA VAL A 32 4.01 1.77 1.18
C VAL A 32 5.09 0.75 1.50
N LYS A 33 4.88 -0.47 0.99
CA LYS A 33 5.92 -1.48 0.78
C LYS A 33 6.00 -1.80 -0.70
N THR A 34 7.22 -1.85 -1.20
CA THR A 34 7.55 -2.27 -2.57
C THR A 34 8.01 -3.73 -2.60
N GLY A 35 7.76 -4.40 -3.72
CA GLY A 35 8.27 -5.73 -4.05
C GLY A 35 8.62 -5.84 -5.53
N THR A 36 9.70 -6.54 -5.87
CA THR A 36 10.09 -6.80 -7.25
C THR A 36 10.69 -8.20 -7.35
N LEU A 37 10.15 -9.01 -8.26
CA LEU A 37 10.74 -10.27 -8.72
C LEU A 37 10.97 -10.17 -10.23
N ASN A 38 11.46 -11.25 -10.86
CA ASN A 38 11.84 -11.27 -12.28
C ASN A 38 10.77 -10.69 -13.23
N GLN A 39 9.49 -11.03 -13.02
CA GLN A 39 8.38 -10.62 -13.88
C GLN A 39 7.26 -9.91 -13.11
N VAL A 40 7.47 -9.67 -11.81
CA VAL A 40 6.43 -9.14 -10.91
C VAL A 40 6.90 -7.83 -10.32
N SER A 41 6.07 -6.81 -10.44
CA SER A 41 6.16 -5.58 -9.66
C SER A 41 4.97 -5.50 -8.71
N ALA A 42 5.26 -5.36 -7.42
CA ALA A 42 4.24 -5.29 -6.38
C ALA A 42 4.37 -4.00 -5.56
N LEU A 43 3.22 -3.44 -5.20
CA LEU A 43 3.10 -2.29 -4.30
C LEU A 43 1.89 -2.49 -3.39
N SER A 44 2.10 -2.39 -2.09
CA SER A 44 1.01 -2.43 -1.10
C SER A 44 1.16 -1.27 -0.13
N GLY A 45 0.06 -0.79 0.42
CA GLY A 45 0.13 0.34 1.33
C GLY A 45 -1.21 0.81 1.85
N ILE A 46 -1.16 1.97 2.50
CA ILE A 46 -2.30 2.70 3.03
C ILE A 46 -2.22 4.12 2.48
N MET A 47 -3.23 4.52 1.72
CA MET A 47 -3.33 5.83 1.08
C MET A 47 -4.39 6.67 1.79
N PRO A 48 -4.05 7.84 2.33
CA PRO A 48 -5.04 8.74 2.92
C PRO A 48 -5.86 9.41 1.82
N THR A 49 -7.16 9.56 2.05
CA THR A 49 -8.11 10.17 1.11
C THR A 49 -9.06 11.08 1.87
N ARG A 50 -9.68 12.04 1.18
CA ARG A 50 -10.71 12.90 1.79
C ARG A 50 -12.02 12.16 1.99
N ASP A 51 -12.43 11.37 0.99
CA ASP A 51 -13.80 10.84 0.89
C ASP A 51 -13.95 9.41 1.45
N ARG A 52 -12.84 8.69 1.69
CA ARG A 52 -12.84 7.26 2.07
C ARG A 52 -11.95 6.98 3.28
N ASP A 53 -11.56 8.00 4.03
CA ASP A 53 -10.52 7.93 5.06
C ASP A 53 -9.22 7.29 4.50
N ALA A 54 -8.55 6.45 5.28
CA ALA A 54 -7.38 5.70 4.86
C ALA A 54 -7.78 4.40 4.13
N VAL A 55 -7.32 4.26 2.87
CA VAL A 55 -7.61 3.12 2.01
C VAL A 55 -6.40 2.17 1.95
N CYS A 56 -6.58 0.94 2.42
CA CYS A 56 -5.60 -0.14 2.24
C CYS A 56 -5.64 -0.69 0.81
N PHE A 57 -4.48 -0.94 0.20
CA PHE A 57 -4.39 -1.47 -1.16
C PHE A 57 -3.25 -2.47 -1.33
N ALA A 58 -3.40 -3.34 -2.32
CA ALA A 58 -2.35 -4.19 -2.86
C ALA A 58 -2.47 -4.25 -4.38
N ILE A 59 -1.38 -3.95 -5.08
CA ILE A 59 -1.27 -3.96 -6.53
C ILE A 59 -0.19 -4.96 -6.91
N ILE A 60 -0.53 -5.90 -7.79
CA ILE A 60 0.38 -6.91 -8.33
C ILE A 60 0.30 -6.82 -9.85
N ASN A 61 1.39 -6.44 -10.48
CA ASN A 61 1.52 -6.45 -11.93
C ASN A 61 2.45 -7.59 -12.33
N ASN A 62 2.04 -8.38 -13.32
CA ASN A 62 2.86 -9.41 -13.93
C ASN A 62 3.07 -9.07 -15.42
N ASN A 63 4.32 -8.85 -15.83
CA ASN A 63 4.69 -8.65 -17.23
C ASN A 63 6.18 -8.97 -17.43
N SER A 64 6.53 -9.53 -18.59
CA SER A 64 7.91 -9.79 -18.98
C SER A 64 8.63 -8.49 -19.41
N GLY A 65 9.48 -7.95 -18.55
CA GLY A 65 10.67 -7.19 -18.97
C GLY A 65 10.71 -5.70 -18.65
N ASP A 66 9.61 -5.02 -18.31
CA ASP A 66 9.62 -3.58 -18.02
C ASP A 66 9.04 -3.24 -16.64
N ILE A 67 9.83 -3.50 -15.60
CA ILE A 67 9.48 -3.18 -14.21
C ILE A 67 9.23 -1.68 -14.00
N LEU A 68 9.93 -0.80 -14.74
CA LEU A 68 9.77 0.65 -14.59
C LEU A 68 8.41 1.11 -15.10
N SER A 69 7.96 0.58 -16.24
CA SER A 69 6.60 0.82 -16.73
C SER A 69 5.54 0.29 -15.75
N LEU A 70 5.75 -0.88 -15.15
CA LEU A 70 4.82 -1.40 -14.12
C LEU A 70 4.76 -0.49 -12.89
N ARG A 71 5.90 0.02 -12.40
CA ARG A 71 5.92 0.99 -11.29
C ARG A 71 5.18 2.28 -11.66
N LYS A 72 5.37 2.79 -12.87
CA LYS A 72 4.64 3.96 -13.38
C LYS A 72 3.13 3.72 -13.43
N GLN A 73 2.69 2.54 -13.83
CA GLN A 73 1.27 2.18 -13.85
C GLN A 73 0.67 2.13 -12.44
N GLN A 74 1.41 1.61 -11.45
CA GLN A 74 1.00 1.65 -10.04
C GLN A 74 0.82 3.08 -9.55
N ASP A 75 1.79 3.94 -9.82
CA ASP A 75 1.78 5.35 -9.43
C ASP A 75 0.61 6.09 -10.08
N GLN A 76 0.37 5.86 -11.37
CA GLN A 76 -0.76 6.41 -12.11
C GLN A 76 -2.11 5.95 -11.55
N LEU A 77 -2.25 4.68 -11.18
CA LEU A 77 -3.47 4.17 -10.56
C LEU A 77 -3.75 4.88 -9.24
N LEU A 78 -2.75 4.97 -8.35
CA LEU A 78 -2.90 5.66 -7.07
C LEU A 78 -3.21 7.15 -7.25
N GLY A 79 -2.55 7.82 -8.21
CA GLY A 79 -2.84 9.20 -8.56
C GLY A 79 -4.29 9.42 -8.99
N LYS A 80 -4.82 8.55 -9.86
CA LYS A 80 -6.23 8.62 -10.30
C LYS A 80 -7.20 8.37 -9.14
N LEU A 81 -6.90 7.40 -8.28
CA LEU A 81 -7.73 7.11 -7.11
C LEU A 81 -7.75 8.28 -6.12
N SER A 82 -6.59 8.88 -5.85
CA SER A 82 -6.46 10.06 -5.01
C SER A 82 -7.21 11.28 -5.58
N GLN A 83 -7.17 11.49 -6.91
CA GLN A 83 -7.98 12.52 -7.57
C GLN A 83 -9.47 12.25 -7.43
N THR A 84 -9.89 10.98 -7.53
CA THR A 84 -11.30 10.58 -7.48
C THR A 84 -11.87 10.68 -6.06
N TRP A 85 -11.08 10.36 -5.03
CA TRP A 85 -11.52 10.33 -3.63
C TRP A 85 -11.06 11.55 -2.82
N GLY A 86 -10.49 12.54 -3.51
CA GLY A 86 -10.01 13.77 -2.91
C GLY A 86 -8.73 13.61 -2.09
N ILE A 87 -7.97 14.70 -2.06
CA ILE A 87 -6.76 14.84 -1.23
C ILE A 87 -7.22 15.37 0.14
N PRO A 88 -6.83 14.72 1.26
CA PRO A 88 -7.21 15.17 2.59
C PRO A 88 -6.56 16.52 2.91
N SER A 89 -7.28 17.39 3.64
CA SER A 89 -6.81 18.72 4.03
C SER A 89 -5.72 18.68 5.10
N ASN A 90 -5.72 17.64 5.95
CA ASN A 90 -4.67 17.38 6.92
C ASN A 90 -3.98 16.07 6.51
N ALA A 91 -2.71 16.15 6.16
CA ALA A 91 -1.86 14.99 5.91
C ALA A 91 -1.37 14.36 7.23
N ASP A 92 -2.16 14.45 8.31
CA ASP A 92 -1.82 13.85 9.59
C ASP A 92 -1.74 12.34 9.38
N PHE A 93 -0.48 11.91 9.35
CA PHE A 93 -0.04 10.60 8.92
C PHE A 93 -0.75 9.52 9.72
N ILE A 94 -1.67 8.81 9.06
CA ILE A 94 -2.26 7.54 9.47
C ILE A 94 -2.45 7.47 11.00
N THR A 95 -3.45 8.19 11.50
CA THR A 95 -3.95 7.93 12.85
C THR A 95 -4.35 6.46 12.90
N THR A 96 -4.04 5.82 14.03
CA THR A 96 -4.33 4.43 14.34
C THR A 96 -5.67 4.02 13.74
N HIS A 97 -5.63 3.16 12.72
CA HIS A 97 -6.86 2.57 12.19
C HIS A 97 -7.66 2.03 13.38
N SER A 98 -8.91 2.49 13.51
CA SER A 98 -9.86 1.78 14.37
C SER A 98 -9.79 0.30 14.01
N PRO A 99 -9.81 -0.64 14.98
CA PRO A 99 -9.74 -2.08 14.73
C PRO A 99 -11.03 -2.56 14.04
N GLY A 100 -11.28 -2.07 12.83
CA GLY A 100 -12.28 -2.57 11.92
C GLY A 100 -11.82 -3.92 11.41
N ARG A 101 -12.78 -4.81 11.20
CA ARG A 101 -12.54 -6.15 10.66
C ARG A 101 -11.95 -6.02 9.25
N LEU A 102 -10.65 -6.25 9.12
CA LEU A 102 -9.95 -6.26 7.84
C LEU A 102 -10.16 -7.61 7.15
N GLY A 103 -10.85 -7.58 6.02
CA GLY A 103 -11.15 -8.78 5.23
C GLY A 103 -12.14 -9.71 5.91
N ASP A 104 -12.58 -10.72 5.16
CA ASP A 104 -13.39 -11.78 5.74
C ASP A 104 -12.47 -12.95 6.17
N PRO A 105 -12.40 -13.32 7.47
CA PRO A 105 -11.64 -14.47 7.94
C PRO A 105 -12.01 -15.78 7.24
N SER A 106 -13.19 -15.87 6.63
CA SER A 106 -13.60 -17.02 5.81
C SER A 106 -12.81 -17.16 4.49
N ARG A 107 -12.10 -16.12 4.03
CA ARG A 107 -11.40 -16.13 2.73
C ARG A 107 -10.15 -17.02 2.69
N ASN A 108 -9.56 -17.34 3.84
CA ASN A 108 -8.35 -18.16 3.90
C ASN A 108 -8.74 -19.58 4.35
N GLU A 109 -8.49 -20.57 3.50
CA GLU A 109 -8.61 -21.97 3.90
C GLU A 109 -7.51 -22.31 4.91
N ARG A 110 -7.89 -22.80 6.10
CA ARG A 110 -6.92 -23.36 7.04
C ARG A 110 -6.49 -24.71 6.52
N LEU A 111 -5.20 -24.89 6.29
CA LEU A 111 -4.63 -26.23 6.10
C LEU A 111 -4.88 -27.03 7.38
N THR A 112 -5.87 -27.92 7.37
CA THR A 112 -6.01 -28.92 8.42
C THR A 112 -4.91 -29.95 8.20
N THR A 113 -3.97 -30.03 9.14
CA THR A 113 -2.99 -31.12 9.18
C THR A 113 -3.75 -32.44 9.21
N GLN A 114 -3.79 -33.16 8.08
CA GLN A 114 -4.05 -34.58 8.14
C GLN A 114 -2.80 -35.22 8.74
N ALA A 115 -2.88 -35.54 10.02
CA ALA A 115 -1.99 -36.53 10.61
C ALA A 115 -2.38 -37.86 9.96
N THR A 116 -1.60 -38.28 8.97
CA THR A 116 -1.66 -39.65 8.47
C THR A 116 -1.07 -40.54 9.56
N GLU A 117 -1.88 -41.50 10.00
CA GLU A 117 -1.53 -42.60 10.92
C GLU A 117 -0.36 -43.46 10.42
#